data_AF-B9T3T9-F1
#
_entry.id   AF-B9T3T9-F1
#
_cell.length_a   1.000
_cell.length_b   1.000
_cell.length_c   1.000
_cell.angle_alpha   90.00
_cell.angle_beta   90.00
_cell.angle_gamma   90.00
#
_symmetry.space_group_name_H-M   'P 1'
#
loop_
_entity.id
_entity.type
_entity.pdbx_description
1 polymer ?
#
loop_
_entity_poly.entity_id
_entity_poly.type
_entity_poly.pdbx_seq_one_letter_code
_entity_poly.pdbx_strand_id
1 'polypeptide(L)'
;MERKRRIAGMIMAAMAVMIKCAESRLLKIGERGWIPDYNYTEWLNQRHNHFYVGDWLYFVFDKHYFNVLEVNQTSYEDCNDQGFIFNVTRGGRDVYQLKEARPYYFLSSGGYCWNGMKLAISVEELAPTPAPAPPAKSDSPSSSTCTYTMILPVSFYVALAWVVFLKP
;
A
#
# COMPACT_ATOMS: atom_id res chain seq x y z
N MET A 1 13.66 41.59 15.83
CA MET A 1 13.63 40.81 14.56
C MET A 1 14.11 39.37 14.71
N GLU A 2 15.15 39.09 15.51
CA GLU A 2 15.73 37.75 15.64
C GLU A 2 14.81 36.70 16.30
N ARG A 3 14.03 37.10 17.32
CA ARG A 3 13.03 36.24 17.96
C ARG A 3 11.94 35.76 17.00
N LYS A 4 11.50 36.62 16.05
CA LYS A 4 10.52 36.27 15.01
C LYS A 4 11.11 35.29 13.97
N ARG A 5 12.39 35.44 13.61
CA ARG A 5 13.11 34.49 12.74
C ARG A 5 13.28 33.11 13.37
N ARG A 6 13.58 33.06 14.68
CA ARG A 6 13.68 31.79 15.43
C ARG A 6 12.33 31.06 15.53
N ILE A 7 11.25 31.79 15.79
CA ILE A 7 9.89 31.23 15.85
C ILE A 7 9.45 30.72 14.47
N ALA A 8 9.69 31.49 13.40
CA ALA A 8 9.38 31.07 12.03
C ALA A 8 10.17 29.80 11.63
N GLY A 9 11.45 29.71 12.03
CA GLY A 9 12.27 28.52 11.81
C GLY A 9 11.73 27.27 12.52
N MET A 10 11.26 27.40 13.76
CA MET A 10 10.65 26.28 14.50
C MET A 10 9.32 25.82 13.89
N ILE A 11 8.50 26.74 13.39
CA ILE A 11 7.23 26.41 12.71
C ILE A 11 7.50 25.66 11.39
N MET A 12 8.49 26.10 10.61
CA MET A 12 8.90 25.40 9.38
C MET A 12 9.47 24.00 9.65
N ALA A 13 10.24 23.85 10.73
CA ALA A 13 10.76 22.54 11.16
C ALA A 13 9.63 21.61 11.64
N ALA A 14 8.63 22.13 12.35
CA ALA A 14 7.46 21.36 12.79
C ALA A 14 6.59 20.91 11.61
N MET A 15 6.43 21.74 10.57
CA MET A 15 5.74 21.36 9.33
C MET A 15 6.49 20.33 8.48
N ALA A 16 7.79 20.11 8.71
CA ALA A 16 8.56 19.06 8.04
C ALA A 16 8.36 17.68 8.67
N VAL A 17 7.83 17.60 9.90
CA VAL A 17 7.47 16.34 10.58
C VAL A 17 6.05 15.93 10.17
N MET A 18 5.80 15.82 8.88
CA MET A 18 4.60 15.17 8.36
C MET A 18 4.94 13.69 8.24
N ILE A 19 4.65 12.93 9.29
CA ILE A 19 4.73 11.48 9.29
C ILE A 19 3.82 10.99 8.16
N LYS A 20 4.41 10.54 7.04
CA LYS A 20 3.67 9.72 6.08
C LYS A 20 3.41 8.39 6.79
N CYS A 21 2.23 8.26 7.36
CA CYS A 21 1.75 6.96 7.84
C CYS A 21 1.67 6.06 6.59
N ALA A 22 2.43 4.97 6.57
CA ALA A 22 2.30 3.98 5.51
C ALA A 22 0.97 3.24 5.72
N GLU A 23 -0.02 3.55 4.89
CA GLU A 23 -1.32 2.89 4.89
C GLU A 23 -1.23 1.61 4.03
N SER A 24 -1.63 0.47 4.58
CA SER A 24 -1.75 -0.77 3.82
C SER A 24 -2.88 -0.63 2.80
N ARG A 25 -2.61 -0.84 1.52
CA ARG A 25 -3.60 -0.62 0.46
C ARG A 25 -4.27 -1.93 0.03
N LEU A 26 -5.58 -1.89 -0.20
CA LEU A 26 -6.32 -2.95 -0.88
C LEU A 26 -6.41 -2.66 -2.39
N LEU A 27 -5.74 -3.44 -3.22
CA LEU A 27 -5.69 -3.26 -4.67
C LEU A 27 -6.49 -4.34 -5.40
N LYS A 28 -7.53 -3.93 -6.13
CA LYS A 28 -8.25 -4.83 -7.05
C LYS A 28 -7.36 -5.20 -8.24
N ILE A 29 -7.17 -6.50 -8.47
CA ILE A 29 -6.42 -7.02 -9.60
C ILE A 29 -7.26 -6.99 -10.87
N GLY A 30 -6.75 -6.28 -11.88
CA GLY A 30 -7.43 -6.05 -13.15
C GLY A 30 -8.64 -5.11 -13.00
N GLU A 31 -8.82 -4.23 -13.98
CA GLU A 31 -9.98 -3.31 -13.98
C GLU A 31 -11.30 -4.08 -14.04
N ARG A 32 -11.33 -5.11 -14.90
CA ARG A 32 -12.46 -6.04 -15.08
C ARG A 32 -12.44 -7.25 -14.13
N GLY A 33 -11.45 -7.34 -13.24
CA GLY A 33 -11.26 -8.48 -12.34
C GLY A 33 -10.25 -9.50 -12.87
N TRP A 34 -10.30 -10.71 -12.30
CA TRP A 34 -9.46 -11.86 -12.64
C TRP A 34 -10.16 -12.74 -13.69
N ILE A 35 -9.83 -12.53 -14.97
CA ILE A 35 -10.53 -13.07 -16.15
C ILE A 35 -9.54 -13.43 -17.27
N PRO A 36 -9.90 -14.36 -18.19
CA PRO A 36 -9.08 -14.68 -19.35
C PRO A 36 -9.04 -13.55 -20.38
N ASP A 37 -8.10 -13.68 -21.32
CA ASP A 37 -7.91 -12.77 -22.45
C ASP A 37 -7.68 -11.32 -22.01
N TYR A 38 -6.97 -11.15 -20.88
CA TYR A 38 -6.63 -9.87 -20.28
C TYR A 38 -5.13 -9.75 -20.03
N ASN A 39 -4.54 -8.64 -20.48
CA ASN A 39 -3.11 -8.39 -20.31
C ASN A 39 -2.82 -7.71 -18.96
N TYR A 40 -2.55 -8.52 -17.93
CA TYR A 40 -2.22 -8.00 -16.59
C TYR A 40 -0.88 -7.24 -16.56
N THR A 41 0.07 -7.59 -17.43
CA THR A 41 1.35 -6.86 -17.54
C THR A 41 1.12 -5.43 -18.01
N GLU A 42 0.26 -5.24 -19.01
CA GLU A 42 -0.11 -3.90 -19.47
C GLU A 42 -0.89 -3.13 -18.41
N TRP A 43 -1.84 -3.78 -17.73
CA TRP A 43 -2.59 -3.18 -16.62
C TRP A 43 -1.68 -2.68 -15.49
N LEU A 44 -0.65 -3.45 -15.13
CA LEU A 44 0.36 -3.05 -14.14
C LEU A 44 1.12 -1.80 -14.58
N ASN A 45 1.58 -1.79 -15.84
CA ASN A 45 2.41 -0.73 -16.40
C ASN A 45 1.62 0.60 -16.51
N GLN A 46 0.37 0.56 -17.00
CA GLN A 46 -0.45 1.76 -17.18
C GLN A 46 -0.76 2.48 -15.86
N ARG A 47 -0.84 1.74 -14.75
CA ARG A 47 -1.21 2.29 -13.43
C ARG A 47 0.00 2.67 -12.57
N HIS A 48 1.24 2.40 -13.03
CA HIS A 48 2.45 2.54 -12.21
C HIS A 48 2.26 1.92 -10.81
N ASN A 49 1.69 0.71 -10.76
CA ASN A 49 1.38 0.06 -9.49
C ASN A 49 2.66 -0.46 -8.83
N HIS A 50 3.13 0.27 -7.82
CA HIS A 50 4.12 -0.23 -6.87
C HIS A 50 3.43 -1.06 -5.80
N PHE A 51 4.06 -2.16 -5.39
CA PHE A 51 3.54 -3.04 -4.33
C PHE A 51 4.50 -3.02 -3.16
N TYR A 52 3.95 -2.88 -1.97
CA TYR A 52 4.74 -2.86 -0.75
C TYR A 52 4.33 -3.98 0.20
N VAL A 53 5.25 -4.35 1.09
CA VAL A 53 4.93 -5.25 2.20
C VAL A 53 3.79 -4.64 3.02
N GLY A 54 2.76 -5.45 3.28
CA GLY A 54 1.53 -5.06 3.95
C GLY A 54 0.36 -4.76 3.02
N ASP A 55 0.59 -4.57 1.72
CA ASP A 55 -0.48 -4.40 0.73
C ASP A 55 -1.31 -5.70 0.58
N TRP A 56 -2.56 -5.52 0.15
CA TRP A 56 -3.52 -6.59 -0.08
C TRP A 56 -3.95 -6.62 -1.54
N LEU A 57 -3.83 -7.78 -2.17
CA LEU A 57 -4.37 -8.04 -3.49
C LEU A 57 -5.81 -8.51 -3.35
N TYR A 58 -6.71 -7.96 -4.16
CA TYR A 58 -8.12 -8.32 -4.19
C TYR A 58 -8.49 -8.90 -5.56
N PHE A 59 -8.78 -10.20 -5.57
CA PHE A 59 -9.16 -10.94 -6.76
C PHE A 59 -10.67 -11.12 -6.81
N VAL A 60 -11.28 -10.73 -7.93
CA VAL A 60 -12.72 -10.89 -8.20
C VAL A 60 -12.88 -11.74 -9.46
N PHE A 61 -13.50 -12.90 -9.33
CA PHE A 61 -13.67 -13.89 -10.41
C PHE A 61 -14.85 -14.81 -10.15
N ASP A 62 -15.27 -15.53 -11.20
CA ASP A 62 -16.20 -16.65 -11.05
C ASP A 62 -15.46 -17.90 -10.56
N LYS A 63 -15.70 -18.27 -9.30
CA LYS A 63 -15.06 -19.42 -8.64
C LYS A 63 -15.42 -20.77 -9.28
N HIS A 64 -16.46 -20.84 -10.10
CA HIS A 64 -16.85 -22.08 -10.78
C HIS A 64 -15.94 -22.39 -11.96
N TYR A 65 -15.29 -21.38 -12.52
CA TYR A 65 -14.42 -21.50 -13.70
C TYR A 65 -12.96 -21.24 -13.38
N PHE A 66 -12.68 -20.31 -12.47
CA PHE A 66 -11.34 -19.79 -12.26
C PHE A 66 -10.88 -19.92 -10.82
N ASN A 67 -9.57 -19.89 -10.65
CA ASN A 67 -8.92 -19.84 -9.36
C ASN A 67 -7.70 -18.90 -9.42
N VAL A 68 -7.10 -18.70 -8.26
CA VAL A 68 -5.89 -17.92 -8.06
C VAL A 68 -4.93 -18.76 -7.24
N LEU A 69 -3.82 -19.14 -7.86
CA LEU A 69 -2.74 -19.91 -7.27
C LEU A 69 -1.47 -19.07 -7.24
N GLU A 70 -0.82 -19.00 -6.09
CA GLU A 70 0.56 -18.50 -5.98
C GLU A 70 1.52 -19.62 -6.38
N VAL A 71 2.46 -19.31 -7.27
CA VAL A 71 3.42 -20.27 -7.81
C VAL A 71 4.84 -19.68 -7.78
N ASN A 72 5.84 -20.52 -8.05
CA ASN A 72 7.21 -20.04 -8.30
C ASN A 72 7.36 -19.48 -9.72
N GLN A 73 8.51 -18.87 -10.02
CA GLN A 73 8.76 -18.25 -11.33
C GLN A 73 8.72 -19.25 -12.49
N THR A 74 9.33 -20.43 -12.35
CA THR A 74 9.35 -21.44 -13.42
C THR A 74 7.94 -21.95 -13.73
N SER A 75 7.16 -22.27 -12.69
CA SER A 75 5.75 -22.64 -12.83
C SER A 75 4.92 -21.53 -13.45
N TYR A 76 5.23 -20.27 -13.18
CA TYR A 76 4.60 -19.14 -13.83
C TYR A 76 4.93 -19.07 -15.32
N GLU A 77 6.20 -19.19 -15.70
CA GLU A 77 6.66 -19.14 -17.09
C GLU A 77 6.05 -20.29 -17.91
N ASP A 78 6.08 -21.50 -17.37
CA ASP A 78 5.58 -22.72 -18.01
C ASP A 78 4.06 -22.93 -17.83
N CYS A 79 3.38 -22.01 -17.12
CA CYS A 79 1.98 -22.15 -16.74
C CYS A 79 1.65 -23.50 -16.08
N ASN A 80 2.56 -24.00 -15.25
CA ASN A 80 2.37 -25.21 -14.47
C ASN A 80 1.58 -24.89 -13.19
N ASP A 81 0.35 -25.39 -13.14
CA ASP A 81 -0.56 -25.25 -12.00
C ASP A 81 -0.39 -26.34 -10.93
N GLN A 82 0.52 -27.30 -11.17
CA GLN A 82 0.88 -28.33 -10.21
C GLN A 82 1.94 -27.82 -9.23
N GLY A 83 1.83 -28.22 -7.96
CA GLY A 83 2.81 -27.85 -6.93
C GLY A 83 2.80 -26.35 -6.57
N PHE A 84 1.64 -25.71 -6.63
CA PHE A 84 1.47 -24.31 -6.19
C PHE A 84 1.92 -24.13 -4.74
N ILE A 85 2.44 -22.93 -4.44
CA ILE A 85 2.89 -22.55 -3.10
C ILE A 85 1.67 -22.34 -2.19
N PHE A 86 0.67 -21.64 -2.71
CA PHE A 86 -0.53 -21.30 -1.96
C PHE A 86 -1.76 -21.19 -2.87
N ASN A 87 -2.90 -21.70 -2.42
CA ASN A 87 -4.18 -21.49 -3.09
C ASN A 87 -4.94 -20.35 -2.42
N VAL A 88 -5.10 -19.24 -3.13
CA VAL A 88 -5.80 -18.04 -2.64
C VAL A 88 -7.32 -18.22 -2.67
N THR A 89 -7.80 -19.10 -3.54
CA THR A 89 -9.22 -19.25 -3.89
C THR A 89 -10.05 -19.78 -2.73
N ARG A 90 -11.14 -19.08 -2.42
CA ARG A 90 -12.16 -19.52 -1.45
C ARG A 90 -13.55 -19.29 -2.02
N GLY A 91 -13.86 -18.06 -2.42
CA GLY A 91 -15.21 -17.63 -2.77
C GLY A 91 -15.35 -16.87 -4.07
N GLY A 92 -14.26 -16.50 -4.76
CA GLY A 92 -14.29 -15.66 -5.97
C GLY A 92 -14.26 -14.15 -5.67
N ARG A 93 -14.10 -13.78 -4.40
CA ARG A 93 -13.82 -12.42 -3.92
C ARG A 93 -12.76 -12.52 -2.84
N ASP A 94 -11.59 -12.96 -3.25
CA ASP A 94 -10.56 -13.44 -2.35
C ASP A 94 -9.44 -12.41 -2.22
N VAL A 95 -8.87 -12.31 -1.03
CA VAL A 95 -7.79 -11.36 -0.71
C VAL A 95 -6.51 -12.08 -0.34
N TYR A 96 -5.38 -11.51 -0.72
CA TYR A 96 -4.05 -12.05 -0.42
C TYR A 96 -3.14 -10.93 0.09
N GLN A 97 -2.55 -11.11 1.28
CA GLN A 97 -1.63 -10.13 1.86
C GLN A 97 -0.20 -10.40 1.39
N LEU A 98 0.48 -9.35 0.93
CA LEU A 98 1.90 -9.37 0.61
C LEU A 98 2.70 -9.19 1.90
N LYS A 99 3.43 -10.22 2.32
CA LYS A 99 4.10 -10.25 3.63
C LYS A 99 5.61 -10.07 3.56
N GLU A 100 6.18 -10.24 2.38
CA GLU A 100 7.62 -10.25 2.17
C GLU A 100 7.97 -9.40 0.96
N ALA A 101 9.11 -8.71 1.02
CA ALA A 101 9.66 -7.97 -0.10
C ALA A 101 10.32 -8.95 -1.07
N ARG A 102 9.56 -9.45 -2.05
CA ARG A 102 10.01 -10.38 -3.08
C ARG A 102 9.12 -10.36 -4.32
N PRO A 103 9.55 -11.01 -5.42
CA PRO A 103 8.64 -11.33 -6.50
C PRO A 103 7.53 -12.29 -6.05
N TYR A 104 6.31 -12.03 -6.51
CA TYR A 104 5.16 -12.92 -6.39
C TYR A 104 4.62 -13.22 -7.79
N TYR A 105 4.22 -14.48 -7.99
CA TYR A 105 3.66 -14.96 -9.24
C TYR A 105 2.33 -15.65 -8.97
N PHE A 106 1.30 -15.23 -9.69
CA PHE A 106 -0.04 -15.78 -9.60
C PHE A 106 -0.51 -16.27 -10.96
N LEU A 107 -1.28 -17.36 -10.98
CA LEU A 107 -1.92 -17.86 -12.19
C LEU A 107 -3.26 -18.53 -11.89
N SER A 108 -4.07 -18.73 -12.94
CA SER A 108 -5.24 -19.61 -12.92
C SER A 108 -4.89 -20.95 -13.57
N SER A 109 -5.37 -22.04 -12.97
CA SER A 109 -5.22 -23.42 -13.45
C SER A 109 -6.05 -23.69 -14.70
N GLY A 110 -5.96 -24.92 -15.24
CA GLY A 110 -6.86 -25.39 -16.31
C GLY A 110 -6.60 -24.76 -17.68
N GLY A 111 -5.36 -24.34 -17.93
CA GLY A 111 -4.92 -23.75 -19.20
C GLY A 111 -5.19 -22.25 -19.34
N TYR A 112 -5.98 -21.62 -18.45
CA TYR A 112 -6.27 -20.18 -18.53
C TYR A 112 -5.04 -19.28 -18.34
N CYS A 113 -3.99 -19.77 -17.69
CA CYS A 113 -2.69 -19.10 -17.62
C CYS A 113 -2.14 -18.75 -19.01
N TRP A 114 -2.28 -19.65 -20.00
CA TRP A 114 -1.86 -19.41 -21.39
C TRP A 114 -2.70 -18.35 -22.10
N ASN A 115 -3.95 -18.17 -21.66
CA ASN A 115 -4.85 -17.12 -22.12
C ASN A 115 -4.67 -15.82 -21.33
N GLY A 116 -3.53 -15.65 -20.66
CA GLY A 116 -3.18 -14.42 -19.97
C GLY A 116 -3.69 -14.30 -18.52
N MET A 117 -4.37 -15.31 -17.93
CA MET A 117 -4.69 -15.30 -16.48
C MET A 117 -3.46 -15.60 -15.63
N LYS A 118 -2.50 -14.69 -15.66
CA LYS A 118 -1.26 -14.75 -14.91
C LYS A 118 -0.81 -13.33 -14.56
N LEU A 119 -0.25 -13.16 -13.38
CA LEU A 119 0.22 -11.88 -12.84
C LEU A 119 1.57 -12.08 -12.17
N ALA A 120 2.55 -11.27 -12.55
CA ALA A 120 3.84 -11.17 -11.87
C ALA A 120 3.97 -9.77 -11.25
N ILE A 121 4.27 -9.70 -9.96
CA ILE A 121 4.48 -8.43 -9.24
C ILE A 121 5.78 -8.50 -8.43
N SER A 122 6.45 -7.36 -8.30
CA SER A 122 7.60 -7.20 -7.40
C SER A 122 7.16 -6.39 -6.19
N VAL A 123 7.36 -6.94 -5.00
CA VAL A 123 7.02 -6.30 -3.73
C VAL A 123 8.27 -5.74 -3.08
N GLU A 124 8.21 -4.48 -2.67
CA GLU A 124 9.31 -3.77 -2.03
C GLU A 124 9.03 -3.56 -0.54
N GLU A 125 10.09 -3.48 0.25
CA GLU A 125 9.97 -3.03 1.64
C GLU A 125 9.75 -1.51 1.64
N LEU A 126 8.82 -1.04 2.47
CA LEU A 126 8.70 0.39 2.70
C LEU A 126 9.94 0.87 3.43
N ALA A 127 10.61 1.89 2.89
CA ALA A 127 11.75 2.48 3.57
C ALA A 127 11.36 2.89 4.99
N PRO A 128 12.12 2.51 6.03
CA PRO A 128 11.81 2.90 7.39
C PRO A 128 11.77 4.42 7.46
N THR A 129 10.66 4.95 7.98
CA THR A 129 10.58 6.38 8.29
C THR A 129 11.70 6.71 9.29
N PRO A 130 12.47 7.79 9.12
CA PRO A 130 13.49 8.16 10.09
C PRO A 130 12.88 8.17 11.49
N ALA A 131 13.47 7.41 12.41
CA ALA A 131 12.94 7.26 13.75
C ALA A 131 12.77 8.64 14.41
N PRO A 132 11.61 8.92 15.03
CA PRO A 132 11.49 10.06 15.93
C PRO A 132 12.50 9.89 17.06
N ALA A 133 13.20 10.97 17.43
CA ALA A 133 14.05 10.96 18.63
C ALA A 133 13.24 10.51 19.85
N PRO A 134 13.83 9.71 20.78
CA PRO A 134 13.07 9.02 21.82
C PRO A 134 12.29 9.99 22.72
N PRO A 135 10.96 9.83 22.85
CA PRO A 135 10.17 10.60 23.80
C PRO A 135 10.28 9.99 25.22
N ALA A 136 10.29 10.87 26.23
CA ALA A 136 10.26 10.49 27.64
C ALA A 136 8.97 9.73 28.00
N LYS A 137 9.12 8.73 28.89
CA LYS A 137 8.10 7.77 29.32
C LYS A 137 6.78 8.42 29.77
N SER A 138 5.66 7.91 29.28
CA SER A 138 4.39 7.79 30.03
C SER A 138 3.46 6.79 29.35
N ASP A 139 2.94 5.86 30.17
CA ASP A 139 2.08 4.74 29.81
C ASP A 139 0.65 5.19 29.42
N SER A 140 0.10 4.67 28.31
CA SER A 140 -1.33 4.31 28.13
C SER A 140 -1.67 3.89 26.69
N PRO A 141 -2.75 3.11 26.46
CA PRO A 141 -2.81 2.11 25.40
C PRO A 141 -3.21 2.66 24.03
N SER A 142 -2.58 2.07 23.01
CA SER A 142 -2.79 2.33 21.60
C SER A 142 -4.20 1.98 21.15
N SER A 143 -4.92 2.97 20.65
CA SER A 143 -5.99 2.76 19.66
C SER A 143 -5.67 3.59 18.43
N SER A 144 -5.41 2.88 17.34
CA SER A 144 -5.10 3.41 16.03
C SER A 144 -6.29 4.19 15.50
N THR A 145 -6.15 5.51 15.34
CA THR A 145 -7.06 6.32 14.53
C THR A 145 -6.27 7.51 13.97
N CYS A 146 -5.58 7.28 12.85
CA CYS A 146 -4.95 8.33 12.05
C CYS A 146 -6.01 8.98 11.14
N THR A 147 -7.03 9.62 11.70
CA THR A 147 -8.01 10.37 10.89
C THR A 147 -8.37 11.76 11.41
N TYR A 148 -7.75 12.27 12.48
CA TYR A 148 -8.17 13.56 13.06
C TYR A 148 -7.06 14.57 13.41
N THR A 149 -5.83 14.40 12.94
CA THR A 149 -4.72 15.29 13.33
C THR A 149 -4.50 16.50 12.43
N MET A 150 -5.23 16.67 11.32
CA MET A 150 -4.87 17.69 10.32
C MET A 150 -5.71 18.97 10.36
N ILE A 151 -6.93 18.95 10.90
CA ILE A 151 -7.83 20.12 10.77
C ILE A 151 -7.67 21.12 11.93
N LEU A 152 -7.41 20.63 13.15
CA LEU A 152 -7.29 21.48 14.35
C LEU A 152 -5.98 22.30 14.44
N PRO A 153 -4.79 21.80 14.05
CA PRO A 153 -3.57 22.58 14.20
C PRO A 153 -3.46 23.72 13.19
N VAL A 154 -3.97 23.56 11.95
CA VAL A 154 -3.87 24.60 10.91
C VAL A 154 -4.64 25.85 11.33
N SER A 155 -5.85 25.71 11.87
CA SER A 155 -6.60 26.85 12.40
C SER A 155 -5.90 27.53 13.59
N PHE A 156 -5.22 26.75 14.44
CA PHE A 156 -4.48 27.28 15.58
C PHE A 156 -3.22 28.04 15.15
N TYR A 157 -2.48 27.52 14.17
CA TYR A 157 -1.30 28.17 13.61
C TYR A 157 -1.64 29.43 12.82
N VAL A 158 -2.77 29.45 12.09
CA VAL A 158 -3.26 30.66 11.41
C VAL A 158 -3.69 31.73 12.43
N ALA A 159 -4.36 31.33 13.52
CA ALA A 159 -4.73 32.23 14.61
C ALA A 159 -3.48 32.81 15.33
N LEU A 160 -2.47 31.99 15.61
CA LEU A 160 -1.21 32.43 16.21
C LEU A 160 -0.42 33.37 15.30
N ALA A 161 -0.38 33.12 13.98
CA ALA A 161 0.24 34.01 13.01
C ALA A 161 -0.46 35.38 12.99
N TRP A 162 -1.79 35.41 13.03
CA TRP A 162 -2.56 36.64 13.16
C TRP A 162 -2.22 37.43 14.42
N VAL A 163 -2.16 36.76 15.59
CA VAL A 163 -1.85 37.43 16.87
C VAL A 163 -0.42 37.98 16.91
N VAL A 164 0.55 37.33 16.28
CA VAL A 164 1.98 37.68 16.35
C VAL A 164 2.41 38.69 15.28
N PHE A 165 1.75 38.70 14.11
CA PHE A 165 2.17 39.51 12.96
C PHE A 165 1.21 40.65 12.60
N LEU A 166 -0.08 40.56 12.95
CA LEU A 166 -1.09 41.54 12.55
C LEU A 166 -1.63 42.39 13.70
N LYS A 167 -1.30 42.09 14.95
CA LYS A 167 -1.63 42.98 16.09
C LYS A 167 -0.44 43.91 16.35
N PRO A 168 -0.60 45.25 16.17
CA PRO A 168 0.47 46.23 16.39
C PRO A 168 0.93 46.29 17.85
#